data_AF-A0A372NMS9-F1
#
_entry.id   AF-A0A372NMS9-F1
#
_cell.length_a   1.000
_cell.length_b   1.000
_cell.length_c   1.000
_cell.angle_alpha   90.00
_cell.angle_beta   90.00
_cell.angle_gamma   90.00
#
_symmetry.space_group_name_H-M   'P 1'
#
loop_
_entity.id
_entity.type
_entity.pdbx_description
1 polymer ?
#
loop_
_entity_poly.entity_id
_entity_poly.type
_entity_poly.pdbx_seq_one_letter_code
_entity_poly.pdbx_strand_id
1 'polypeptide(L)'
;MADLPFPQNIYGTWQEAKARLRAIDSDLHCIVIADEKRQAVLATAKAMDIADLYYVPVKGFWQMSQSSLKTAEKAVVLRLFAYLNQKAGLPFFQENGSFMDYQYDTLENWLSEAETEEAGGERNWFSMQLETIYEIRRAGAHIMPLIQSPEILKYFKKVCNKNLPFVSEPLAEITDGFLKLVQDYPENSLHDHIHTELLYPNEEDAIRVEQYTGFFWSAYDTFADELDSLVTSEFQEIAVMDEPVDLKIFDELPTPETYPVLDYENRLLLLIQDLRNYLNAYEHEERHGTI
;
A
#
# COMPACT_ATOMS: atom_id res chain seq x y z
N MET A 1 -0.84 21.16 -42.34
CA MET A 1 -1.99 20.33 -41.91
C MET A 1 -3.21 21.21 -41.57
N ALA A 2 -3.44 22.31 -42.31
CA ALA A 2 -4.40 23.35 -41.94
C ALA A 2 -5.74 23.30 -42.70
N ASP A 3 -5.98 22.28 -43.53
CA ASP A 3 -7.14 22.24 -44.46
C ASP A 3 -8.23 21.22 -44.08
N LEU A 4 -8.13 20.54 -42.93
CA LEU A 4 -9.20 19.65 -42.46
C LEU A 4 -10.32 20.47 -41.78
N PRO A 5 -11.60 20.18 -42.02
CA PRO A 5 -12.70 20.84 -41.32
C PRO A 5 -12.79 20.34 -39.87
N PHE A 6 -13.46 21.12 -39.01
CA PHE A 6 -13.82 20.65 -37.67
C PHE A 6 -14.78 19.45 -37.75
N PRO A 7 -14.61 18.40 -36.90
CA PRO A 7 -13.63 18.23 -35.82
C PRO A 7 -12.30 17.56 -36.22
N GLN A 8 -12.09 17.27 -37.51
CA GLN A 8 -10.96 16.48 -38.00
C GLN A 8 -9.61 17.20 -37.85
N ASN A 9 -9.59 18.53 -37.94
CA ASN A 9 -8.39 19.34 -37.64
C ASN A 9 -7.92 19.18 -36.20
N ILE A 10 -8.85 19.22 -35.23
CA ILE A 10 -8.53 19.06 -33.81
C ILE A 10 -8.04 17.64 -33.54
N TYR A 11 -8.75 16.63 -34.05
CA TYR A 11 -8.34 15.24 -33.92
C TYR A 11 -6.95 14.97 -34.52
N GLY A 12 -6.69 15.49 -35.73
CA GLY A 12 -5.38 15.36 -36.38
C GLY A 12 -4.27 16.00 -35.57
N THR A 13 -4.49 17.22 -35.06
CA THR A 13 -3.52 17.93 -34.22
C THR A 13 -3.25 17.19 -32.91
N TRP A 14 -4.29 16.65 -32.26
CA TRP A 14 -4.15 15.83 -31.06
C TRP A 14 -3.36 14.54 -31.33
N GLN A 15 -3.62 13.86 -32.45
CA GLN A 15 -2.86 12.66 -32.84
C GLN A 15 -1.38 12.96 -33.07
N GLU A 16 -1.04 14.08 -33.70
CA GLU A 16 0.35 14.52 -33.83
C GLU A 16 1.00 14.79 -32.47
N ALA A 17 0.31 15.50 -31.57
CA ALA A 17 0.81 15.79 -30.22
C ALA A 17 1.04 14.49 -29.44
N LYS A 18 0.06 13.57 -29.48
CA LYS A 18 0.16 12.24 -28.88
C LYS A 18 1.35 11.44 -29.41
N ALA A 19 1.55 11.42 -30.73
CA ALA A 19 2.67 10.70 -31.34
C ALA A 19 4.02 11.29 -30.94
N ARG A 20 4.13 12.62 -30.84
CA ARG A 20 5.36 13.30 -30.40
C ARG A 20 5.67 13.02 -28.94
N LEU A 21 4.67 13.05 -28.06
CA LEU A 21 4.84 12.75 -26.64
C LEU A 21 5.27 11.29 -26.44
N ARG A 22 4.63 10.34 -27.13
CA ARG A 22 5.01 8.92 -27.09
C ARG A 22 6.41 8.62 -27.63
N ALA A 23 6.94 9.47 -28.50
CA ALA A 23 8.31 9.34 -28.99
C ALA A 23 9.35 9.84 -27.98
N ILE A 24 8.94 10.67 -27.02
CA ILE A 24 9.79 11.14 -25.90
C ILE A 24 9.72 10.12 -24.75
N ASP A 25 8.52 9.68 -24.43
CA ASP A 25 8.23 8.75 -23.34
C ASP A 25 7.01 7.90 -23.73
N SER A 26 7.21 6.59 -23.89
CA SER A 26 6.16 5.67 -24.37
C SER A 26 4.95 5.62 -23.46
N ASP A 27 5.16 5.90 -22.17
CA ASP A 27 4.18 5.75 -21.09
C ASP A 27 3.51 7.09 -20.78
N LEU A 28 3.83 8.14 -21.53
CA LEU A 28 3.20 9.44 -21.42
C LEU A 28 1.97 9.51 -22.33
N HIS A 29 0.79 9.57 -21.71
CA HIS A 29 -0.48 9.67 -22.40
C HIS A 29 -0.82 11.14 -22.68
N CYS A 30 -1.31 11.40 -23.88
CA CYS A 30 -1.87 12.70 -24.28
C CYS A 30 -3.38 12.54 -24.38
N ILE A 31 -4.11 13.14 -23.45
CA ILE A 31 -5.56 12.98 -23.30
C ILE A 31 -6.27 14.31 -23.38
N VAL A 32 -7.57 14.26 -23.67
CA VAL A 32 -8.46 15.42 -23.59
C VAL A 32 -9.45 15.13 -22.48
N ILE A 33 -9.44 15.96 -21.44
CA ILE A 33 -10.29 15.81 -20.27
C ILE A 33 -11.39 16.88 -20.27
N ALA A 34 -12.51 16.55 -19.64
CA ALA A 34 -13.59 17.47 -19.34
C ALA A 34 -14.00 17.28 -17.88
N ASP A 35 -14.31 18.37 -17.20
CA ASP A 35 -14.77 18.38 -15.81
C ASP A 35 -15.87 19.44 -15.62
N GLU A 36 -16.33 19.64 -14.39
CA GLU A 36 -17.40 20.62 -14.09
C GLU A 36 -17.04 22.07 -14.48
N LYS A 37 -15.76 22.41 -14.53
CA LYS A 37 -15.24 23.75 -14.84
C LYS A 37 -14.76 23.88 -16.28
N ARG A 38 -14.38 22.77 -16.94
CA ARG A 38 -13.69 22.76 -18.23
C ARG A 38 -14.38 21.83 -19.23
N GLN A 39 -14.68 22.34 -20.42
CA GLN A 39 -15.42 21.59 -21.44
C GLN A 39 -14.53 20.62 -22.26
N ALA A 40 -13.28 21.01 -22.53
CA ALA A 40 -12.30 20.17 -23.22
C ALA A 40 -10.91 20.80 -23.06
N VAL A 41 -10.02 20.14 -22.33
CA VAL A 41 -8.65 20.63 -22.08
C VAL A 41 -7.65 19.52 -22.33
N LEU A 42 -6.51 19.89 -22.92
CA LEU A 42 -5.41 18.97 -23.14
C LEU A 42 -4.72 18.66 -21.81
N ALA A 43 -4.43 17.40 -21.56
CA ALA A 43 -3.65 16.98 -20.42
C ALA A 43 -2.63 15.91 -20.81
N THR A 44 -1.55 15.83 -20.05
CA THR A 44 -0.67 14.65 -20.04
C THR A 44 -0.92 13.85 -18.79
N ALA A 45 -0.93 12.54 -18.92
CA ALA A 45 -1.08 11.61 -17.82
C ALA A 45 0.02 10.54 -17.91
N LYS A 46 0.69 10.25 -16.80
CA LYS A 46 1.66 9.17 -16.71
C LYS A 46 1.47 8.44 -15.39
N ALA A 47 1.21 7.14 -15.46
CA ALA A 47 1.18 6.30 -14.27
C ALA A 47 2.59 6.19 -13.65
N MET A 48 2.63 6.15 -12.33
CA MET A 48 3.78 5.70 -11.57
C MET A 48 4.01 4.22 -11.85
N ASP A 49 5.26 3.82 -12.07
CA ASP A 49 5.63 2.42 -12.27
C ASP A 49 5.69 1.70 -10.92
N ILE A 50 4.64 0.94 -10.59
CA ILE A 50 4.57 0.13 -9.37
C ILE A 50 4.89 -1.32 -9.73
N ALA A 51 6.09 -1.77 -9.38
CA ALA A 51 6.55 -3.14 -9.65
C ALA A 51 6.48 -4.08 -8.44
N ASP A 52 6.32 -3.53 -7.23
CA ASP A 52 6.41 -4.27 -5.96
C ASP A 52 5.09 -4.28 -5.19
N LEU A 53 4.88 -5.30 -4.36
CA LEU A 53 3.81 -5.34 -3.36
C LEU A 53 4.26 -4.68 -2.06
N TYR A 54 3.46 -3.75 -1.55
CA TYR A 54 3.79 -2.92 -0.40
C TYR A 54 3.02 -3.35 0.85
N TYR A 55 3.22 -4.60 1.25
CA TYR A 55 2.63 -5.14 2.47
C TYR A 55 3.49 -4.92 3.72
N VAL A 56 2.85 -4.51 4.81
CA VAL A 56 3.46 -4.28 6.12
C VAL A 56 3.24 -5.49 7.03
N PRO A 57 4.30 -6.22 7.42
CA PRO A 57 4.18 -7.43 8.23
C PRO A 57 3.84 -7.08 9.68
N VAL A 58 2.86 -7.78 10.26
CA VAL A 58 2.34 -7.48 11.60
C VAL A 58 2.97 -8.36 12.67
N LYS A 59 3.46 -9.56 12.34
CA LYS A 59 4.01 -10.51 13.30
C LYS A 59 5.19 -9.95 14.11
N GLY A 60 6.10 -9.21 13.48
CA GLY A 60 7.19 -8.53 14.19
C GLY A 60 6.67 -7.56 15.26
N PHE A 61 5.65 -6.75 14.95
CA PHE A 61 5.01 -5.88 15.93
C PHE A 61 4.24 -6.66 17.00
N TRP A 62 3.56 -7.75 16.64
CA TRP A 62 2.86 -8.61 17.59
C TRP A 62 3.82 -9.18 18.64
N GLN A 63 4.96 -9.74 18.22
CA GLN A 63 6.00 -10.20 19.12
C GLN A 63 6.56 -9.06 19.99
N MET A 64 6.71 -7.86 19.43
CA MET A 64 7.12 -6.67 20.19
C MET A 64 6.10 -6.31 21.26
N SER A 65 4.81 -6.45 20.92
CA SER A 65 3.71 -6.08 21.79
C SER A 65 3.59 -6.97 23.03
N GLN A 66 4.04 -8.23 22.90
CA GLN A 66 4.10 -9.23 23.96
C GLN A 66 5.34 -9.09 24.85
N SER A 67 6.40 -8.45 24.36
CA SER A 67 7.58 -8.16 25.17
C SER A 67 7.33 -7.01 26.14
N SER A 68 7.82 -7.14 27.37
CA SER A 68 7.90 -6.03 28.33
C SER A 68 9.07 -5.08 28.04
N LEU A 69 10.01 -5.52 27.20
CA LEU A 69 11.15 -4.75 26.73
C LEU A 69 10.72 -3.94 25.49
N LYS A 70 11.33 -2.76 25.27
CA LYS A 70 11.07 -1.88 24.09
C LYS A 70 9.72 -1.12 24.07
N THR A 71 9.30 -0.57 25.21
CA THR A 71 8.07 0.25 25.30
C THR A 71 8.05 1.45 24.35
N ALA A 72 9.21 2.07 24.11
CA ALA A 72 9.33 3.22 23.19
C ALA A 72 9.10 2.80 21.72
N GLU A 73 9.76 1.73 21.26
CA GLU A 73 9.60 1.21 19.88
C GLU A 73 8.17 0.76 19.63
N LYS A 74 7.59 0.00 20.57
CA LYS A 74 6.18 -0.41 20.51
C LYS A 74 5.26 0.79 20.38
N ALA A 75 5.52 1.85 21.15
CA ALA A 75 4.71 3.05 21.09
C ALA A 75 4.80 3.71 19.70
N VAL A 76 6.01 3.84 19.14
CA VAL A 76 6.25 4.45 17.83
C VAL A 76 5.64 3.62 16.71
N VAL A 77 5.92 2.32 16.61
CA VAL A 77 5.40 1.44 15.55
C VAL A 77 3.87 1.44 15.54
N LEU A 78 3.22 1.40 16.71
CA LEU A 78 1.76 1.50 16.78
C LEU A 78 1.22 2.80 16.15
N ARG A 79 1.95 3.91 16.26
CA ARG A 79 1.55 5.20 15.67
C ARG A 79 1.76 5.19 14.17
N LEU A 80 2.86 4.59 13.70
CA LEU A 80 3.10 4.40 12.26
C LEU A 80 2.00 3.53 11.65
N PHE A 81 1.62 2.42 12.30
CA PHE A 81 0.51 1.57 11.85
C PHE A 81 -0.82 2.34 11.80
N ALA A 82 -1.12 3.12 12.85
CA ALA A 82 -2.32 3.94 12.87
C ALA A 82 -2.33 5.01 11.77
N TYR A 83 -1.18 5.62 11.46
CA TYR A 83 -1.07 6.56 10.34
C TYR A 83 -1.30 5.86 9.00
N LEU A 84 -0.64 4.73 8.77
CA LEU A 84 -0.79 3.96 7.53
C LEU A 84 -2.24 3.53 7.30
N ASN A 85 -2.92 3.04 8.34
CA ASN A 85 -4.31 2.61 8.23
C ASN A 85 -5.30 3.78 8.11
N GLN A 86 -5.23 4.78 9.01
CA GLN A 86 -6.25 5.83 9.08
C GLN A 86 -6.05 6.98 8.09
N LYS A 87 -4.81 7.24 7.64
CA LYS A 87 -4.48 8.40 6.80
C LYS A 87 -3.94 8.01 5.43
N ALA A 88 -2.98 7.08 5.37
CA ALA A 88 -2.49 6.62 4.09
C ALA A 88 -3.48 5.68 3.36
N GLY A 89 -4.41 5.09 4.11
CA GLY A 89 -5.51 4.28 3.57
C GLY A 89 -5.16 2.81 3.34
N LEU A 90 -4.17 2.27 4.06
CA LEU A 90 -3.79 0.85 3.95
C LEU A 90 -4.76 -0.02 4.77
N PRO A 91 -5.45 -0.99 4.13
CA PRO A 91 -6.38 -1.87 4.83
C PRO A 91 -5.63 -2.81 5.78
N PHE A 92 -6.24 -3.08 6.94
CA PHE A 92 -5.68 -4.08 7.85
C PHE A 92 -6.11 -5.49 7.45
N PHE A 93 -5.25 -6.51 7.59
CA PHE A 93 -5.54 -7.87 7.09
C PHE A 93 -6.71 -8.61 7.75
N GLN A 94 -7.32 -8.04 8.80
CA GLN A 94 -8.53 -8.56 9.44
C GLN A 94 -9.69 -7.56 9.38
N GLU A 95 -9.52 -6.49 8.61
CA GLU A 95 -10.58 -5.56 8.33
C GLU A 95 -11.55 -6.25 7.39
N ASN A 96 -12.81 -6.36 7.84
CA ASN A 96 -13.84 -7.11 7.13
C ASN A 96 -13.97 -6.66 5.68
N GLY A 97 -13.79 -7.61 4.76
CA GLY A 97 -13.92 -7.37 3.32
C GLY A 97 -12.70 -6.69 2.70
N SER A 98 -11.61 -6.54 3.45
CA SER A 98 -10.31 -6.23 2.85
C SER A 98 -9.80 -7.40 2.01
N PHE A 99 -8.94 -7.10 1.05
CA PHE A 99 -8.33 -8.11 0.19
C PHE A 99 -7.64 -9.21 1.01
N MET A 100 -6.78 -8.82 1.96
CA MET A 100 -6.05 -9.77 2.79
C MET A 100 -6.94 -10.58 3.73
N ASP A 101 -8.05 -10.01 4.23
CA ASP A 101 -9.03 -10.76 5.03
C ASP A 101 -9.62 -11.93 4.22
N TYR A 102 -9.97 -11.69 2.95
CA TYR A 102 -10.44 -12.73 2.04
C TYR A 102 -9.38 -13.82 1.76
N GLN A 103 -8.10 -13.44 1.60
CA GLN A 103 -7.03 -14.41 1.38
C GLN A 103 -6.85 -15.31 2.61
N TYR A 104 -6.85 -14.74 3.83
CA TYR A 104 -6.75 -15.53 5.06
C TYR A 104 -7.99 -16.39 5.32
N ASP A 105 -9.19 -15.91 4.99
CA ASP A 105 -10.42 -16.72 5.03
C ASP A 105 -10.34 -17.91 4.07
N THR A 106 -9.77 -17.73 2.88
CA THR A 106 -9.55 -18.81 1.90
C THR A 106 -8.60 -19.87 2.46
N LEU A 107 -7.48 -19.46 3.06
CA LEU A 107 -6.54 -20.37 3.73
C LEU A 107 -7.21 -21.12 4.88
N GLU A 108 -7.99 -20.45 5.73
CA GLU A 108 -8.70 -21.09 6.85
C GLU A 108 -9.75 -22.12 6.39
N ASN A 109 -10.43 -21.84 5.26
CA ASN A 109 -11.37 -22.78 4.66
C ASN A 109 -10.65 -24.04 4.14
N TRP A 110 -9.51 -23.89 3.46
CA TRP A 110 -8.72 -25.04 2.98
C TRP A 110 -8.25 -25.94 4.13
N LEU A 111 -7.83 -25.36 5.25
CA LEU A 111 -7.47 -26.14 6.46
C LEU A 111 -8.68 -26.90 7.00
N SER A 112 -9.84 -26.26 7.05
CA SER A 112 -11.06 -26.87 7.57
C SER A 112 -11.49 -28.07 6.70
N GLU A 113 -11.34 -27.97 5.38
CA GLU A 113 -11.59 -29.08 4.45
C GLU A 113 -10.58 -30.22 4.63
N ALA A 114 -9.28 -29.90 4.74
CA ALA A 114 -8.22 -30.88 4.96
C ALA A 114 -8.38 -31.68 6.27
N GLU A 115 -8.87 -31.06 7.36
CA GLU A 115 -9.17 -31.74 8.64
C GLU A 115 -10.15 -32.91 8.45
N THR A 116 -11.11 -32.74 7.54
CA THR A 116 -12.16 -33.74 7.30
C THR A 116 -11.69 -34.92 6.46
N GLU A 117 -10.61 -34.75 5.68
CA GLU A 117 -10.10 -35.75 4.74
C GLU A 117 -8.89 -36.54 5.26
N GLU A 118 -8.01 -35.93 6.07
CA GLU A 118 -6.73 -36.53 6.48
C GLU A 118 -6.68 -37.09 7.91
N ALA A 119 -7.17 -38.33 8.09
CA ALA A 119 -7.02 -39.04 9.38
C ALA A 119 -5.62 -39.68 9.61
N GLY A 120 -4.64 -39.52 8.70
CA GLY A 120 -3.59 -40.53 8.51
C GLY A 120 -2.09 -40.19 8.60
N GLY A 121 -1.62 -38.94 8.40
CA GLY A 121 -0.17 -38.74 8.16
C GLY A 121 0.46 -37.45 8.70
N GLU A 122 -0.20 -36.30 8.59
CA GLU A 122 0.46 -34.98 8.75
C GLU A 122 -0.02 -34.15 9.93
N ARG A 123 -0.43 -34.82 11.03
CA ARG A 123 -1.03 -34.14 12.20
C ARG A 123 -0.20 -32.99 12.76
N ASN A 124 1.14 -33.09 12.77
CA ASN A 124 1.99 -32.03 13.31
C ASN A 124 2.03 -30.79 12.42
N TRP A 125 2.08 -30.97 11.10
CA TRP A 125 2.07 -29.86 10.14
C TRP A 125 0.71 -29.15 10.17
N PHE A 126 -0.36 -29.95 10.15
CA PHE A 126 -1.74 -29.45 10.27
C PHE A 126 -1.97 -28.69 11.60
N SER A 127 -1.48 -29.22 12.73
CA SER A 127 -1.60 -28.53 14.03
C SER A 127 -0.86 -27.19 14.04
N MET A 128 0.32 -27.13 13.43
CA MET A 128 1.11 -25.90 13.33
C MET A 128 0.38 -24.82 12.51
N GLN A 129 -0.26 -25.21 11.40
CA GLN A 129 -1.06 -24.29 10.59
C GLN A 129 -2.29 -23.75 11.33
N LEU A 130 -3.00 -24.62 12.08
CA LEU A 130 -4.11 -24.18 12.94
C LEU A 130 -3.65 -23.22 14.04
N GLU A 131 -2.51 -23.49 14.67
CA GLU A 131 -1.91 -22.58 15.66
C GLU A 131 -1.56 -21.22 15.04
N THR A 132 -1.00 -21.22 13.82
CA THR A 132 -0.70 -19.99 13.07
C THR A 132 -1.97 -19.19 12.78
N ILE A 133 -3.04 -19.80 12.27
CA ILE A 133 -4.34 -19.10 12.05
C ILE A 133 -4.88 -18.54 13.36
N TYR A 134 -4.86 -19.33 14.43
CA TYR A 134 -5.31 -18.85 15.74
C TYR A 134 -4.50 -17.63 16.21
N GLU A 135 -3.18 -17.64 16.02
CA GLU A 135 -2.33 -16.50 16.35
C GLU A 135 -2.63 -15.27 15.49
N ILE A 136 -2.78 -15.44 14.17
CA ILE A 136 -3.19 -14.40 13.21
C ILE A 136 -4.47 -13.72 13.70
N ARG A 137 -5.52 -14.53 13.96
CA ARG A 137 -6.83 -14.03 14.40
C ARG A 137 -6.76 -13.32 15.74
N ARG A 138 -5.99 -13.86 16.69
CA ARG A 138 -5.80 -13.25 18.00
C ARG A 138 -5.03 -11.93 17.91
N ALA A 139 -3.98 -11.87 17.10
CA ALA A 139 -3.13 -10.70 16.96
C ALA A 139 -3.90 -9.55 16.32
N GLY A 140 -4.61 -9.78 15.21
CA GLY A 140 -5.36 -8.71 14.57
C GLY A 140 -6.58 -8.26 15.39
N ALA A 141 -7.27 -9.16 16.10
CA ALA A 141 -8.32 -8.77 17.05
C ALA A 141 -7.79 -7.86 18.18
N HIS A 142 -6.50 -7.95 18.52
CA HIS A 142 -5.87 -7.08 19.52
C HIS A 142 -5.34 -5.77 18.91
N ILE A 143 -4.73 -5.82 17.73
CA ILE A 143 -4.02 -4.70 17.11
C ILE A 143 -4.98 -3.78 16.35
N MET A 144 -5.93 -4.34 15.60
CA MET A 144 -6.84 -3.59 14.73
C MET A 144 -7.60 -2.48 15.49
N PRO A 145 -8.23 -2.75 16.66
CA PRO A 145 -8.95 -1.69 17.39
C PRO A 145 -8.03 -0.58 17.89
N LEU A 146 -6.75 -0.87 18.12
CA LEU A 146 -5.77 0.13 18.54
C LEU A 146 -5.41 1.03 17.36
N ILE A 147 -5.08 0.46 16.21
CA ILE A 147 -4.65 1.24 15.03
C ILE A 147 -5.81 2.00 14.39
N GLN A 148 -7.06 1.56 14.55
CA GLN A 148 -8.25 2.28 14.09
C GLN A 148 -8.71 3.35 15.10
N SER A 149 -8.11 3.40 16.30
CA SER A 149 -8.48 4.40 17.31
C SER A 149 -7.99 5.80 16.90
N PRO A 150 -8.88 6.80 16.75
CA PRO A 150 -8.46 8.16 16.40
C PRO A 150 -7.55 8.81 17.46
N GLU A 151 -7.65 8.39 18.72
CA GLU A 151 -6.80 8.91 19.80
C GLU A 151 -5.33 8.49 19.63
N ILE A 152 -5.03 7.36 18.99
CA ILE A 152 -3.64 6.97 18.70
C ILE A 152 -3.00 7.95 17.72
N LEU A 153 -3.72 8.28 16.64
CA LEU A 153 -3.23 9.19 15.60
C LEU A 153 -3.20 10.65 16.08
N LYS A 154 -4.17 11.08 16.89
CA LYS A 154 -4.23 12.44 17.47
C LYS A 154 -2.95 12.86 18.18
N TYR A 155 -2.27 11.92 18.84
CA TYR A 155 -1.00 12.18 19.52
C TYR A 155 0.23 11.69 18.75
N PHE A 156 0.11 11.39 17.45
CA PHE A 156 1.18 10.86 16.59
C PHE A 156 2.50 11.64 16.75
N LYS A 157 2.52 12.92 16.36
CA LYS A 157 3.73 13.76 16.42
C LYS A 157 4.30 13.84 17.83
N LYS A 158 3.45 14.01 18.84
CA LYS A 158 3.85 14.14 20.24
C LYS A 158 4.51 12.87 20.78
N VAL A 159 3.93 11.70 20.49
CA VAL A 159 4.44 10.42 20.98
C VAL A 159 5.71 10.03 20.24
N CYS A 160 5.75 10.20 18.91
CA CYS A 160 6.95 9.91 18.13
C CYS A 160 8.12 10.77 18.62
N ASN A 161 7.98 12.10 18.66
CA ASN A 161 9.03 13.00 19.13
C ASN A 161 9.52 12.70 20.55
N LYS A 162 8.61 12.30 21.45
CA LYS A 162 8.98 11.94 22.82
C LYS A 162 9.84 10.66 22.87
N ASN A 163 9.56 9.69 22.01
CA ASN A 163 10.18 8.37 22.05
C ASN A 163 11.39 8.23 21.12
N LEU A 164 11.57 9.11 20.13
CA LEU A 164 12.72 9.12 19.20
C LEU A 164 14.08 8.91 19.91
N PRO A 165 14.39 9.54 21.06
CA PRO A 165 15.68 9.32 21.72
C PRO A 165 15.88 7.93 22.34
N PHE A 166 14.83 7.09 22.39
CA PHE A 166 14.80 5.81 23.08
C PHE A 166 14.49 4.63 22.15
N VAL A 167 14.42 4.86 20.85
CA VAL A 167 14.28 3.80 19.83
C VAL A 167 15.62 3.53 19.16
N SER A 168 15.74 2.38 18.50
CA SER A 168 16.88 2.10 17.64
C SER A 168 17.02 3.15 16.51
N GLU A 169 18.25 3.38 16.07
CA GLU A 169 18.57 4.34 15.00
C GLU A 169 17.77 4.10 13.71
N PRO A 170 17.62 2.85 13.19
CA PRO A 170 16.79 2.61 12.01
C PRO A 170 15.33 3.03 12.20
N LEU A 171 14.74 2.72 13.36
CA LEU A 171 13.35 3.12 13.62
C LEU A 171 13.22 4.64 13.80
N ALA A 172 14.24 5.31 14.34
CA ALA A 172 14.25 6.77 14.44
C ALA A 172 14.22 7.44 13.06
N GLU A 173 15.04 6.96 12.11
CA GLU A 173 15.08 7.48 10.74
C GLU A 173 13.75 7.30 10.01
N ILE A 174 13.17 6.10 10.09
CA ILE A 174 11.84 5.79 9.52
C ILE A 174 10.79 6.74 10.13
N THR A 175 10.82 6.92 11.44
CA THR A 175 9.85 7.76 12.16
C THR A 175 9.98 9.23 11.76
N ASP A 176 11.20 9.74 11.62
CA ASP A 176 11.46 11.10 11.14
C ASP A 176 10.96 11.29 9.70
N GLY A 177 11.11 10.26 8.85
CA GLY A 177 10.55 10.25 7.50
C GLY A 177 9.03 10.42 7.49
N PHE A 178 8.32 9.61 8.29
CA PHE A 178 6.86 9.75 8.44
C PHE A 178 6.45 11.09 9.05
N LEU A 179 7.18 11.60 10.04
CA LEU A 179 6.88 12.90 10.66
C LEU A 179 6.99 14.05 9.65
N LYS A 180 8.01 14.02 8.79
CA LYS A 180 8.18 14.96 7.68
C LYS A 180 7.07 14.79 6.64
N LEU A 181 6.74 13.56 6.26
CA LEU A 181 5.67 13.26 5.32
C LEU A 181 4.33 13.88 5.78
N VAL A 182 3.95 13.67 7.05
CA VAL A 182 2.74 14.23 7.66
C VAL A 182 2.80 15.76 7.81
N GLN A 183 3.99 16.35 7.85
CA GLN A 183 4.15 17.80 7.88
C GLN A 183 3.98 18.43 6.51
N ASP A 184 4.58 17.82 5.49
CA ASP A 184 4.58 18.32 4.12
C ASP A 184 3.22 18.06 3.43
N TYR A 185 2.58 16.92 3.76
CA TYR A 185 1.36 16.40 3.14
C TYR A 185 0.32 15.95 4.18
N PRO A 186 -0.35 16.89 4.89
CA PRO A 186 -1.21 16.57 6.03
C PRO A 186 -2.53 15.86 5.67
N GLU A 187 -3.03 16.06 4.46
CA GLU A 187 -4.31 15.53 3.99
C GLU A 187 -4.17 14.51 2.85
N ASN A 188 -2.94 14.22 2.41
CA ASN A 188 -2.73 13.29 1.32
C ASN A 188 -2.95 11.83 1.75
N SER A 189 -3.50 11.04 0.84
CA SER A 189 -3.62 9.60 0.91
C SER A 189 -3.10 8.95 -0.38
N LEU A 190 -2.83 7.64 -0.35
CA LEU A 190 -2.36 6.92 -1.54
C LEU A 190 -3.42 6.87 -2.66
N HIS A 191 -4.68 7.15 -2.32
CA HIS A 191 -5.83 7.15 -3.23
C HIS A 191 -5.97 8.42 -4.04
N ASP A 192 -5.35 9.52 -3.59
CA ASP A 192 -5.68 10.86 -4.09
C ASP A 192 -5.32 11.08 -5.55
N HIS A 193 -4.31 10.37 -6.05
CA HIS A 193 -3.80 10.50 -7.41
C HIS A 193 -4.12 9.29 -8.30
N ILE A 194 -5.02 8.40 -7.87
CA ILE A 194 -5.44 7.26 -8.70
C ILE A 194 -6.45 7.75 -9.75
N HIS A 195 -6.08 7.62 -11.02
CA HIS A 195 -6.88 8.05 -12.18
C HIS A 195 -6.86 7.03 -13.32
N THR A 196 -7.02 5.75 -12.99
CA THR A 196 -6.97 4.62 -13.93
C THR A 196 -7.94 4.79 -15.09
N GLU A 197 -9.12 5.37 -14.84
CA GLU A 197 -10.14 5.65 -15.85
C GLU A 197 -9.67 6.62 -16.95
N LEU A 198 -8.68 7.48 -16.66
CA LEU A 198 -8.10 8.38 -17.66
C LEU A 198 -7.15 7.67 -18.61
N LEU A 199 -6.49 6.61 -18.14
CA LEU A 199 -5.50 5.85 -18.91
C LEU A 199 -6.14 4.64 -19.61
N TYR A 200 -7.09 3.98 -18.94
CA TYR A 200 -7.72 2.73 -19.34
C TYR A 200 -9.25 2.80 -19.26
N PRO A 201 -9.92 3.69 -20.02
CA PRO A 201 -11.37 3.95 -19.89
C PRO A 201 -12.29 2.78 -20.29
N ASN A 202 -11.76 1.73 -20.92
CA ASN A 202 -12.52 0.56 -21.36
C ASN A 202 -12.33 -0.66 -20.45
N GLU A 203 -11.44 -0.55 -19.46
CA GLU A 203 -11.16 -1.65 -18.53
C GLU A 203 -12.13 -1.51 -17.35
N GLU A 204 -12.91 -2.57 -17.10
CA GLU A 204 -13.91 -2.58 -16.03
C GLU A 204 -13.31 -3.05 -14.70
N ASP A 205 -12.26 -3.87 -14.76
CA ASP A 205 -11.55 -4.42 -13.63
C ASP A 205 -10.10 -3.91 -13.58
N ALA A 206 -9.65 -3.58 -12.37
CA ALA A 206 -8.27 -3.19 -12.10
C ALA A 206 -7.86 -3.69 -10.71
N ILE A 207 -6.59 -4.04 -10.55
CA ILE A 207 -5.98 -4.33 -9.25
C ILE A 207 -5.99 -3.03 -8.46
N ARG A 208 -6.79 -2.98 -7.41
CA ARG A 208 -6.96 -1.80 -6.57
C ARG A 208 -5.72 -1.55 -5.70
N VAL A 209 -5.52 -0.30 -5.30
CA VAL A 209 -4.41 0.09 -4.42
C VAL A 209 -4.43 -0.62 -3.06
N GLU A 210 -5.62 -0.94 -2.55
CA GLU A 210 -5.83 -1.74 -1.34
C GLU A 210 -5.52 -3.23 -1.52
N GLN A 211 -5.39 -3.71 -2.76
CA GLN A 211 -5.01 -5.09 -3.04
C GLN A 211 -3.49 -5.24 -3.01
N TYR A 212 -2.71 -4.31 -3.56
CA TYR A 212 -1.24 -4.40 -3.58
C TYR A 212 -0.55 -3.64 -2.44
N THR A 213 -1.30 -2.91 -1.61
CA THR A 213 -0.83 -2.31 -0.37
C THR A 213 -1.69 -2.73 0.81
N GLY A 214 -1.12 -2.83 2.00
CA GLY A 214 -1.90 -3.20 3.18
C GLY A 214 -1.05 -3.81 4.27
N PHE A 215 -1.70 -4.27 5.34
CA PHE A 215 -1.05 -5.10 6.34
C PHE A 215 -1.21 -6.58 5.98
N PHE A 216 -0.28 -7.40 6.42
CA PHE A 216 -0.36 -8.86 6.37
C PHE A 216 0.35 -9.48 7.58
N TRP A 217 0.22 -10.79 7.78
CA TRP A 217 0.79 -11.43 8.97
C TRP A 217 2.33 -11.48 8.95
N SER A 218 2.91 -12.29 8.07
CA SER A 218 4.37 -12.43 7.93
C SER A 218 4.73 -13.05 6.58
N ALA A 219 5.96 -12.78 6.13
CA ALA A 219 6.55 -13.40 4.95
C ALA A 219 7.34 -14.69 5.28
N TYR A 220 7.32 -15.14 6.53
CA TYR A 220 8.19 -16.22 7.03
C TYR A 220 7.46 -17.25 7.90
N ASP A 221 6.12 -17.25 7.84
CA ASP A 221 5.32 -18.25 8.51
C ASP A 221 4.98 -19.43 7.57
N THR A 222 4.10 -20.31 8.06
CA THR A 222 3.71 -21.55 7.38
C THR A 222 2.75 -21.37 6.20
N PHE A 223 2.28 -20.16 5.95
CA PHE A 223 1.37 -19.78 4.85
C PHE A 223 2.02 -18.81 3.87
N ALA A 224 3.30 -18.45 4.05
CA ALA A 224 3.94 -17.44 3.23
C ALA A 224 3.89 -17.79 1.74
N ASP A 225 4.21 -19.03 1.39
CA ASP A 225 4.23 -19.51 0.00
C ASP A 225 2.80 -19.62 -0.57
N GLU A 226 1.84 -20.13 0.21
CA GLU A 226 0.45 -20.24 -0.20
C GLU A 226 -0.20 -18.88 -0.42
N LEU A 227 0.07 -17.91 0.47
CA LEU A 227 -0.43 -16.55 0.35
C LEU A 227 0.16 -15.84 -0.87
N ASP A 228 1.47 -15.98 -1.10
CA ASP A 228 2.14 -15.43 -2.30
C ASP A 228 1.55 -16.02 -3.59
N SER A 229 1.28 -17.33 -3.59
CA SER A 229 0.63 -18.02 -4.71
C SER A 229 -0.80 -17.52 -4.94
N LEU A 230 -1.60 -17.31 -3.89
CA LEU A 230 -2.97 -16.79 -4.00
C LEU A 230 -2.99 -15.39 -4.62
N VAL A 231 -2.20 -14.47 -4.05
CA VAL A 231 -2.12 -13.08 -4.51
C VAL A 231 -1.61 -13.01 -5.95
N THR A 232 -0.54 -13.73 -6.25
CA THR A 232 0.06 -13.73 -7.59
C THR A 232 -0.89 -14.29 -8.64
N SER A 233 -1.61 -15.37 -8.31
CA SER A 233 -2.57 -15.98 -9.23
C SER A 233 -3.72 -15.02 -9.54
N GLU A 234 -4.24 -14.31 -8.54
CA GLU A 234 -5.31 -13.34 -8.75
C GLU A 234 -4.85 -12.14 -9.59
N PHE A 235 -3.63 -11.64 -9.34
CA PHE A 235 -3.11 -10.48 -10.07
C PHE A 235 -2.78 -10.80 -11.53
N GLN A 236 -2.39 -12.04 -11.84
CA GLN A 236 -2.14 -12.48 -13.22
C GLN A 236 -3.39 -12.48 -14.11
N GLU A 237 -4.59 -12.54 -13.51
CA GLU A 237 -5.85 -12.51 -14.25
C GLU A 237 -6.33 -11.08 -14.57
N ILE A 238 -5.69 -10.06 -14.01
CA ILE A 238 -6.10 -8.66 -14.15
C ILE A 238 -5.03 -7.86 -14.94
N ALA A 239 -5.45 -7.20 -16.02
CA ALA A 239 -4.53 -6.54 -16.95
C ALA A 239 -4.10 -5.13 -16.54
N VAL A 240 -4.84 -4.48 -15.63
CA VAL A 240 -4.63 -3.09 -15.22
C VAL A 240 -4.54 -3.01 -13.70
N MET A 241 -3.72 -2.07 -13.23
CA MET A 241 -3.56 -1.77 -11.81
C MET A 241 -3.81 -0.28 -11.56
N ASP A 242 -4.42 0.02 -10.42
CA ASP A 242 -4.63 1.38 -9.94
C ASP A 242 -3.29 1.96 -9.48
N GLU A 243 -2.64 2.74 -10.34
CA GLU A 243 -1.38 3.41 -10.05
C GLU A 243 -1.57 4.93 -9.91
N PRO A 244 -0.84 5.61 -9.01
CA PRO A 244 -0.84 7.06 -8.94
C PRO A 244 -0.43 7.69 -10.29
N VAL A 245 -1.16 8.70 -10.74
CA VAL A 245 -0.99 9.33 -12.05
C VAL A 245 -0.49 10.76 -11.92
N ASP A 246 0.63 11.05 -12.57
CA ASP A 246 1.08 12.41 -12.83
C ASP A 246 0.19 13.06 -13.90
N LEU A 247 -0.82 13.80 -13.45
CA LEU A 247 -1.76 14.49 -14.31
C LEU A 247 -1.41 15.98 -14.44
N LYS A 248 -0.96 16.40 -15.64
CA LYS A 248 -0.69 17.81 -15.95
C LYS A 248 -1.73 18.35 -16.92
N ILE A 249 -2.43 19.39 -16.50
CA ILE A 249 -3.55 19.98 -17.24
C ILE A 249 -3.10 21.31 -17.85
N PHE A 250 -3.26 21.45 -19.17
CA PHE A 250 -2.80 22.62 -19.93
C PHE A 250 -3.95 23.59 -20.21
N ASP A 251 -4.59 24.09 -19.14
CA ASP A 251 -5.64 25.12 -19.23
C ASP A 251 -5.07 26.55 -19.11
N GLU A 252 -3.95 26.68 -18.39
CA GLU A 252 -3.23 27.94 -18.16
C GLU A 252 -1.75 27.81 -18.53
N LEU A 253 -1.04 28.94 -18.56
CA LEU A 253 0.40 28.92 -18.79
C LEU A 253 1.10 28.18 -17.62
N PRO A 254 2.04 27.27 -17.91
CA PRO A 254 2.70 26.48 -16.88
C PRO A 254 3.45 27.38 -15.90
N THR A 255 3.23 27.16 -14.61
CA THR A 255 4.09 27.68 -13.54
C THR A 255 5.18 26.65 -13.23
N PRO A 256 6.38 27.08 -12.80
CA PRO A 256 7.42 26.14 -12.39
C PRO A 256 6.92 25.26 -11.25
N GLU A 257 7.05 23.95 -11.39
CA GLU A 257 6.73 23.00 -10.32
C GLU A 257 7.57 23.29 -9.08
N THR A 258 6.91 23.41 -7.93
CA THR A 258 7.57 23.71 -6.65
C THR A 258 8.01 22.43 -5.91
N TYR A 259 7.44 21.28 -6.28
CA TYR A 259 7.73 19.97 -5.71
C TYR A 259 7.90 18.93 -6.82
N PRO A 260 8.66 17.84 -6.56
CA PRO A 260 8.67 16.69 -7.45
C PRO A 260 7.26 16.12 -7.65
N VAL A 261 7.01 15.60 -8.84
CA VAL A 261 5.79 14.86 -9.19
C VAL A 261 5.62 13.66 -8.25
N LEU A 262 4.41 13.46 -7.72
CA LEU A 262 4.05 12.33 -6.85
C LEU A 262 5.03 12.14 -5.66
N ASP A 263 5.54 13.23 -5.08
CA ASP A 263 6.53 13.18 -3.98
C ASP A 263 5.98 12.43 -2.75
N TYR A 264 4.68 12.59 -2.46
CA TYR A 264 4.04 11.91 -1.33
C TYR A 264 4.09 10.39 -1.49
N GLU A 265 3.64 9.88 -2.64
CA GLU A 265 3.58 8.44 -2.95
C GLU A 265 4.97 7.84 -2.94
N ASN A 266 5.93 8.47 -3.64
CA ASN A 266 7.32 8.03 -3.66
C ASN A 266 7.90 7.90 -2.24
N ARG A 267 7.73 8.92 -1.40
CA ARG A 267 8.25 8.91 -0.02
C ARG A 267 7.51 7.90 0.86
N LEU A 268 6.19 7.80 0.73
CA LEU A 268 5.39 6.85 1.51
C LEU A 268 5.79 5.41 1.20
N LEU A 269 5.89 5.05 -0.07
CA LEU A 269 6.21 3.70 -0.52
C LEU A 269 7.62 3.27 -0.05
N LEU A 270 8.61 4.17 -0.12
CA LEU A 270 9.93 3.94 0.45
C LEU A 270 9.88 3.71 1.97
N LEU A 271 9.13 4.55 2.70
CA LEU A 271 8.99 4.40 4.15
C LEU A 271 8.26 3.11 4.55
N ILE A 272 7.32 2.64 3.73
CA ILE A 272 6.66 1.34 3.91
C ILE A 272 7.69 0.21 3.76
N GLN A 273 8.55 0.26 2.72
CA GLN A 273 9.61 -0.72 2.53
C GLN A 273 10.61 -0.73 3.70
N ASP A 274 11.04 0.45 4.17
CA ASP A 274 11.96 0.56 5.31
C ASP A 274 11.32 0.00 6.59
N LEU A 275 10.04 0.31 6.83
CA LEU A 275 9.29 -0.23 7.97
C LEU A 275 9.12 -1.76 7.87
N ARG A 276 8.81 -2.29 6.68
CA ARG A 276 8.74 -3.72 6.41
C ARG A 276 10.06 -4.40 6.75
N ASN A 277 11.18 -3.85 6.25
CA ASN A 277 12.51 -4.38 6.50
C ASN A 277 12.85 -4.38 8.00
N TYR A 278 12.53 -3.29 8.70
CA TYR A 278 12.71 -3.20 10.15
C TYR A 278 11.91 -4.27 10.91
N LEU A 279 10.64 -4.47 10.56
CA LEU A 279 9.76 -5.42 11.23
C LEU A 279 10.14 -6.88 10.95
N ASN A 280 10.53 -7.19 9.72
CA ASN A 280 11.06 -8.50 9.34
C ASN A 280 12.35 -8.82 10.07
N ALA A 281 13.28 -7.86 10.16
CA ALA A 281 14.50 -8.05 10.93
C ALA A 281 14.19 -8.33 12.42
N TYR A 282 13.23 -7.59 13.00
CA TYR A 282 12.82 -7.80 14.39
C TYR A 282 12.14 -9.16 14.62
N GLU A 283 11.40 -9.69 13.63
CA GLU A 283 10.84 -11.03 13.66
C GLU A 283 11.94 -12.11 13.69
N HIS A 284 13.03 -11.92 12.94
CA HIS A 284 14.11 -12.89 12.77
C HIS A 284 15.25 -12.80 13.78
N GLU A 285 15.34 -11.74 14.58
CA GLU A 285 16.29 -11.68 15.68
C GLU A 285 16.06 -12.89 16.61
N GLU A 286 17.01 -13.84 16.65
CA GLU A 286 16.98 -14.99 17.58
C GLU A 286 16.85 -14.47 19.02
N ARG A 287 15.63 -14.42 19.53
CA ARG A 287 15.40 -14.08 20.93
C ARG A 287 15.68 -15.31 21.74
N HIS A 288 16.94 -15.49 22.12
CA HIS A 288 17.27 -16.33 23.26
C HIS A 288 16.44 -15.84 24.44
N GLY A 289 15.40 -16.61 24.77
CA GLY A 289 14.60 -16.38 25.95
C GLY A 289 15.53 -16.42 27.16
N THR A 290 15.72 -15.27 27.81
CA THR A 290 16.23 -15.28 29.18
C THR A 290 15.16 -15.94 30.03
N ILE A 291 15.43 -17.21 30.37
CA ILE A 291 14.75 -17.97 31.43
C ILE A 291 14.90 -17.22 32.75
#